data_AF-A0A291ATA2-F1
#
_entry.id   AF-A0A291ATA2-F1
#
_cell.length_a   1.000
_cell.length_b   1.000
_cell.length_c   1.000
_cell.angle_alpha   90.00
_cell.angle_beta   90.00
_cell.angle_gamma   90.00
#
_symmetry.space_group_name_H-M   'P 1'
#
loop_
_entity.id
_entity.type
_entity.pdbx_description
1 polymer ?
#
loop_
_entity_poly.entity_id
_entity_poly.type
_entity_poly.pdbx_seq_one_letter_code
_entity_poly.pdbx_strand_id
1 'polypeptide(L)' 'CRLGQVVPATNSEFWHKKRSGNLQRDETNLKKLEELGWKVLVIWQCEIRDPHSLKSRISQFLNAERN' A
#
# COMPACT_ATOMS: atom_id res chain seq x y z
N CYS A 1 6.76 4.68 -3.53
CA CYS A 1 6.22 5.28 -4.79
C CYS A 1 6.70 6.73 -4.93
N ARG A 2 7.47 7.08 -5.98
CA ARG A 2 7.98 8.46 -6.19
C ARG A 2 6.86 9.52 -6.22
N LEU A 3 5.70 9.17 -6.76
CA LEU A 3 4.57 10.10 -6.90
C LEU A 3 3.88 10.41 -5.56
N GLY A 4 3.97 9.52 -4.57
CA GLY A 4 3.41 9.75 -3.24
C GLY A 4 4.24 10.71 -2.38
N GLN A 5 5.46 11.05 -2.81
CA GLN A 5 6.39 11.89 -2.07
C GLN A 5 6.24 13.39 -2.37
N VAL A 6 5.48 13.76 -3.41
CA VAL A 6 5.27 15.18 -3.79
C VAL A 6 4.49 15.89 -2.68
N VAL A 7 5.02 16.97 -2.11
CA VAL A 7 4.32 17.77 -1.10
C VAL A 7 3.59 18.92 -1.79
N PRO A 8 2.25 19.06 -1.63
CA PRO A 8 1.51 20.19 -2.19
C PRO A 8 1.94 21.51 -1.56
N ALA A 9 2.16 22.54 -2.38
CA ALA A 9 2.52 23.88 -1.90
C ALA A 9 1.34 24.59 -1.21
N THR A 10 0.11 24.39 -1.70
CA THR A 10 -1.10 24.95 -1.11
C THR A 10 -1.69 24.02 -0.06
N ASN A 11 -2.13 24.55 1.09
CA ASN A 11 -2.69 23.80 2.21
C ASN A 11 -1.75 22.70 2.74
N SER A 12 -0.44 22.97 2.76
CA SER A 12 0.60 22.00 3.10
C SER A 12 0.39 21.33 4.47
N GLU A 13 0.02 22.11 5.50
CA GLU A 13 -0.26 21.58 6.85
C GLU A 13 -1.43 20.58 6.85
N PHE A 14 -2.52 20.93 6.18
CA PHE A 14 -3.67 20.03 6.02
C PHE A 14 -3.25 18.74 5.31
N TRP A 15 -2.49 18.83 4.22
CA TRP A 15 -2.03 17.66 3.47
C TRP A 15 -1.05 16.80 4.26
N HIS A 16 -0.18 17.42 5.06
CA HIS A 16 0.71 16.72 5.97
C HIS A 16 -0.09 15.91 7.00
N LYS A 17 -1.00 16.58 7.73
CA LYS A 17 -1.87 15.93 8.72
C LYS A 17 -2.71 14.81 8.11
N LYS A 18 -3.28 15.03 6.92
CA LYS A 18 -4.07 14.04 6.19
C LYS A 18 -3.22 12.81 5.83
N ARG A 19 -1.99 13.01 5.34
CA ARG A 19 -1.09 11.91 4.98
C ARG A 19 -0.65 11.10 6.19
N SER A 20 -0.24 11.75 7.28
CA SER A 20 0.11 11.06 8.52
C SER A 20 -1.08 10.26 9.08
N GLY A 21 -2.29 10.85 9.04
CA GLY A 21 -3.50 10.15 9.47
C GLY A 21 -3.88 8.98 8.55
N ASN A 22 -3.61 9.07 7.25
CA ASN A 22 -3.79 7.93 6.34
C ASN A 22 -2.81 6.81 6.66
N LEU A 23 -1.52 7.12 6.83
CA LEU A 23 -0.49 6.13 7.17
C LEU A 23 -0.86 5.36 8.45
N GLN A 24 -1.22 6.07 9.52
CA GLN A 24 -1.60 5.44 10.79
C GLN A 24 -2.85 4.55 10.66
N ARG A 25 -3.83 4.97 9.86
CA ARG A 25 -5.02 4.15 9.58
C ARG A 25 -4.68 2.91 8.76
N ASP A 26 -3.82 3.04 7.76
CA ASP A 26 -3.37 1.92 6.94
C ASP A 26 -2.61 0.89 7.80
N GLU A 27 -1.66 1.32 8.63
CA GLU A 27 -0.94 0.45 9.59
C GLU A 27 -1.89 -0.30 10.52
N THR A 28 -2.88 0.42 11.08
CA THR A 28 -3.88 -0.18 11.97
C THR A 28 -4.72 -1.25 11.24
N ASN A 29 -5.11 -0.98 10.00
CA ASN A 29 -5.93 -1.90 9.22
C ASN A 29 -5.14 -3.13 8.78
N LEU A 30 -3.89 -2.96 8.36
CA LEU A 30 -3.00 -4.07 8.00
C LEU A 30 -2.83 -5.01 9.20
N LYS A 31 -2.51 -4.47 10.37
CA LYS A 31 -2.36 -5.25 11.61
C LYS A 31 -3.62 -6.03 11.97
N LYS A 32 -4.79 -5.39 11.86
CA LYS A 32 -6.08 -6.06 12.13
C LYS A 32 -6.36 -7.21 11.16
N LEU A 33 -6.04 -7.03 9.87
CA LEU A 33 -6.20 -8.09 8.87
C LEU A 33 -5.28 -9.27 9.19
N GLU A 34 -4.02 -8.99 9.53
CA GLU A 34 -3.04 -10.01 9.92
C GLU A 34 -3.46 -10.74 11.20
N GLU A 35 -3.97 -10.03 12.21
CA GLU A 35 -4.51 -10.61 13.46
C GLU A 35 -5.72 -11.52 13.21
N LEU A 36 -6.51 -11.24 12.16
CA LEU A 36 -7.62 -12.09 11.71
C LEU A 36 -7.15 -13.27 10.83
N GLY A 37 -5.85 -13.46 10.65
CA GLY A 37 -5.27 -14.53 9.84
C GLY A 37 -5.24 -14.25 8.34
N TRP A 38 -5.52 -13.03 7.90
CA TRP A 38 -5.40 -12.66 6.49
C TRP A 38 -3.96 -12.34 6.14
N LYS A 39 -3.49 -12.87 5.01
CA LYS A 39 -2.33 -12.31 4.32
C LYS A 39 -2.75 -11.07 3.55
N VAL A 40 -1.92 -10.03 3.57
CA VAL A 40 -2.21 -8.77 2.87
C VAL A 40 -1.12 -8.45 1.86
N LEU A 41 -1.54 -8.05 0.65
CA LEU A 41 -0.65 -7.54 -0.39
C LEU A 41 -1.02 -6.09 -0.69
N VAL A 42 -0.10 -5.16 -0.41
CA VAL A 42 -0.25 -3.76 -0.81
C VAL A 42 0.34 -3.55 -2.20
N ILE A 43 -0.48 -2.99 -3.10
CA ILE A 43 -0.09 -2.63 -4.47
C ILE A 43 -0.19 -1.10 -4.61
N TRP A 44 0.93 -0.46 -4.89
CA TRP A 44 1.01 0.98 -5.11
C TRP A 44 0.78 1.33 -6.58
N GLN A 45 0.27 2.54 -6.84
CA GLN A 45 0.05 3.03 -8.21
C GLN A 45 1.28 2.97 -9.13
N CYS A 46 2.50 3.08 -8.59
CA CYS A 46 3.71 3.00 -9.41
C CYS A 46 3.99 1.57 -9.89
N GLU A 47 3.51 0.55 -9.18
CA GLU A 47 3.68 -0.85 -9.56
C GLU A 47 2.73 -1.22 -10.70
N ILE A 48 1.60 -0.53 -10.82
CA ILE A 48 0.64 -0.70 -11.93
C ILE A 48 1.28 -0.34 -13.28
N ARG A 49 2.35 0.49 -13.28
CA ARG A 49 3.06 0.89 -14.50
C ARG A 49 3.88 -0.25 -15.12
N ASP A 50 4.13 -1.33 -14.37
CA ASP A 50 4.75 -2.54 -14.87
C ASP A 50 3.82 -3.74 -14.61
N PRO A 51 2.84 -3.98 -15.51
CA PRO A 51 1.86 -5.05 -15.34
C PRO A 51 2.49 -6.45 -15.31
N HIS A 52 3.63 -6.65 -15.97
CA HIS A 52 4.31 -7.95 -16.02
C HIS A 52 4.92 -8.29 -14.65
N SER A 53 5.68 -7.37 -14.08
CA SER A 53 6.23 -7.52 -12.72
C SER A 53 5.12 -7.63 -11.68
N LEU A 54 4.09 -6.78 -11.78
CA LEU A 54 2.96 -6.82 -10.87
C LEU A 54 2.21 -8.15 -10.93
N LYS A 55 1.95 -8.69 -12.13
CA LYS A 55 1.31 -10.01 -12.29
C LYS A 55 2.13 -11.12 -11.63
N SER A 56 3.45 -11.10 -11.79
CA SER A 56 4.34 -12.07 -11.15
C SER A 56 4.24 -11.98 -9.62
N ARG A 57 4.32 -10.76 -9.06
CA ARG A 57 4.21 -10.52 -7.62
C ARG A 57 2.86 -10.97 -7.05
N ILE A 58 1.75 -10.66 -7.72
CA ILE A 58 0.40 -11.13 -7.34
C ILE A 58 0.34 -12.65 -7.39
N SER A 59 0.86 -13.27 -8.45
CA SER A 59 0.84 -14.74 -8.61
C SER A 59 1.65 -15.43 -7.51
N GLN A 60 2.81 -14.89 -7.14
CA GLN A 60 3.62 -15.39 -6.03
C GLN A 60 2.87 -15.29 -4.70
N PHE A 61 2.25 -14.13 -4.43
CA PHE A 61 1.47 -13.91 -3.21
C PHE A 61 0.30 -14.89 -3.07
N LEU A 62 -0.46 -15.11 -4.15
CA LEU A 62 -1.62 -16.02 -4.15
C LEU A 62 -1.24 -17.50 -4.06
N ASN A 63 -0.05 -17.89 -4.56
CA ASN A 63 0.37 -19.29 -4.57
C ASN A 63 1.26 -19.68 -3.37
N ALA A 64 1.65 -18.73 -2.50
CA ALA A 64 2.54 -18.97 -1.37
C ALA A 64 2.01 -19.97 -0.30
N GLU A 65 0.76 -20.43 -0.43
CA GLU A 65 0.09 -21.37 0.49
C GLU A 65 -0.47 -22.61 -0.23
N ARG A 66 -0.23 -22.79 -1.54
CA ARG A 66 -0.58 -24.03 -2.26
C ARG A 66 0.58 -25.02 -2.12
N ASN A 67 0.70 -25.65 -0.96
CA ASN A 67 1.45 -26.89 -0.74
C ASN A 67 0.59 -27.84 0.08
#